data_AF-A0A523SER5-F1
#
_entry.id   AF-A0A523SER5-F1
#
_cell.length_a   1.000
_cell.length_b   1.000
_cell.length_c   1.000
_cell.angle_alpha   90.00
_cell.angle_beta   90.00
_cell.angle_gamma   90.00
#
_symmetry.space_group_name_H-M   'P 1'
#
loop_
_entity.id
_entity.type
_entity.pdbx_description
1 polymer ?
#
loop_
_entity_poly.entity_id
_entity_poly.type
_entity_poly.pdbx_seq_one_letter_code
_entity_poly.pdbx_strand_id
1 'polypeptide(L)'
;MKYQIAKSTLLFLLLTSMLTAQQMYTVQFDENNLTFNKCESFDIARIKGCLLDGKPGKPLLPCKRIEILIPPNKTCLKIEVINCIYTPLSGYYKLYPAQPPVPLTGIPVNHEFAMNEALYSSSNQYPETCVEIIEERNIAGNKIIALRITPLIY
;
A
#
# COMPACT_ATOMS: atom_id res chain seq x y z
N MET A 1 -56.36 4.36 12.24
CA MET A 1 -55.35 3.30 12.50
C MET A 1 -54.54 2.91 11.26
N LYS A 2 -55.14 2.63 10.09
CA LYS A 2 -54.41 2.28 8.83
C LYS A 2 -53.34 3.29 8.37
N TYR A 3 -53.57 4.59 8.57
CA TYR A 3 -52.66 5.66 8.12
C TYR A 3 -51.38 5.77 8.97
N GLN A 4 -51.45 5.42 10.26
CA GLN A 4 -50.29 5.37 11.18
C GLN A 4 -49.34 4.23 10.80
N ILE A 5 -49.92 3.06 10.47
CA ILE A 5 -49.16 1.88 10.06
C ILE A 5 -48.41 2.17 8.75
N ALA A 6 -49.07 2.76 7.74
CA ALA A 6 -48.45 3.09 6.45
C ALA A 6 -47.26 4.07 6.56
N LYS A 7 -47.35 5.08 7.44
CA LYS A 7 -46.24 6.01 7.69
C LYS A 7 -45.05 5.33 8.39
N SER A 8 -45.32 4.44 9.34
CA SER A 8 -44.28 3.67 10.03
C SER A 8 -43.55 2.73 9.08
N THR A 9 -44.27 2.05 8.17
CA THR A 9 -43.65 1.16 7.18
C THR A 9 -42.79 1.94 6.18
N LEU A 10 -43.24 3.11 5.74
CA LEU A 10 -42.48 3.97 4.82
C LEU A 10 -41.19 4.50 5.46
N LEU A 11 -41.25 4.89 6.73
CA LEU A 11 -40.09 5.35 7.49
C LEU A 11 -39.06 4.22 7.67
N PHE A 12 -39.54 3.01 7.96
CA PHE A 12 -38.68 1.82 8.08
C PHE A 12 -38.01 1.47 6.74
N LEU A 13 -38.74 1.56 5.62
CA LEU A 13 -38.19 1.33 4.28
C LEU A 13 -37.09 2.34 3.92
N LEU A 14 -37.28 3.63 4.28
CA LEU A 14 -36.28 4.68 4.08
C LEU A 14 -35.01 4.49 4.92
N LEU A 15 -35.13 3.94 6.13
CA LEU A 15 -33.97 3.66 6.99
C LEU A 15 -33.12 2.50 6.43
N THR A 16 -33.74 1.52 5.77
CA THR A 16 -33.01 0.38 5.19
C THR A 16 -32.25 0.70 3.89
N SER A 17 -32.55 1.80 3.21
CA SER A 17 -31.86 2.15 1.95
C SER A 17 -30.47 2.77 2.15
N MET A 18 -30.12 3.14 3.39
CA MET A 18 -28.82 3.74 3.74
C MET A 18 -27.78 2.70 4.17
N LEU A 19 -28.05 1.40 4.01
CA LEU A 19 -27.09 0.33 4.30
C LEU A 19 -25.91 0.39 3.32
N THR A 20 -24.78 0.93 3.78
CA THR A 20 -23.51 0.83 3.06
C THR A 20 -22.90 -0.55 3.29
N ALA A 21 -22.40 -1.17 2.23
CA ALA A 21 -21.66 -2.43 2.35
C ALA A 21 -20.20 -2.12 2.66
N GLN A 22 -19.72 -2.54 3.82
CA GLN A 22 -18.30 -2.49 4.16
C GLN A 22 -17.66 -3.86 3.90
N GLN A 23 -16.46 -3.84 3.32
CA GLN A 23 -15.64 -5.04 3.15
C GLN A 23 -14.29 -4.82 3.83
N MET A 24 -13.88 -5.77 4.66
CA MET A 24 -12.63 -5.70 5.42
C MET A 24 -11.65 -6.75 4.92
N TYR A 25 -10.40 -6.36 4.82
CA TYR A 25 -9.29 -7.23 4.47
C TYR A 25 -8.18 -7.06 5.50
N THR A 26 -7.59 -8.19 5.91
CA THR A 26 -6.41 -8.20 6.78
C THR A 26 -5.23 -8.75 6.01
N VAL A 27 -4.11 -8.02 6.06
CA VAL A 27 -2.85 -8.42 5.42
C VAL A 27 -1.81 -8.54 6.52
N GLN A 28 -1.11 -9.67 6.55
CA GLN A 28 -0.10 -9.95 7.56
C GLN A 28 1.24 -10.24 6.87
N PHE A 29 2.30 -9.78 7.52
CA PHE A 29 3.68 -10.03 7.12
C PHE A 29 4.39 -10.65 8.32
N ASP A 30 5.10 -11.75 8.06
CA ASP A 30 5.82 -12.49 9.08
C ASP A 30 7.31 -12.10 9.02
N GLU A 31 7.88 -11.77 10.17
CA GLU A 31 9.30 -11.44 10.33
C GLU A 31 10.22 -12.58 9.87
N ASN A 32 9.78 -13.84 9.97
CA ASN A 32 10.56 -14.99 9.47
C ASN A 32 10.77 -14.95 7.94
N ASN A 33 9.94 -14.18 7.22
CA ASN A 33 10.08 -13.97 5.78
C ASN A 33 10.90 -12.72 5.44
N LEU A 34 11.31 -11.93 6.44
CA LEU A 34 12.16 -10.76 6.28
C LEU A 34 13.63 -11.20 6.25
N THR A 35 14.34 -10.74 5.23
CA THR A 35 15.77 -10.99 5.06
C THR A 35 16.47 -9.69 4.73
N PHE A 36 17.73 -9.57 5.17
CA PHE A 36 18.59 -8.45 4.85
C PHE A 36 19.80 -8.95 4.07
N ASN A 37 20.12 -8.28 2.97
CA ASN A 37 21.37 -8.46 2.24
C ASN A 37 22.14 -7.14 2.26
N LYS A 38 23.47 -7.22 2.19
CA LYS A 38 24.31 -6.03 2.04
C LYS A 38 24.53 -5.71 0.56
N CYS A 39 24.49 -4.43 0.23
CA CYS A 39 24.98 -3.87 -1.02
C CYS A 39 25.84 -2.68 -0.65
N GLU A 40 27.17 -2.83 -0.81
CA GLU A 40 28.16 -1.87 -0.30
C GLU A 40 27.95 -1.59 1.20
N SER A 41 27.79 -0.31 1.58
CA SER A 41 27.52 0.12 2.96
C SER A 41 26.05 0.08 3.37
N PHE A 42 25.16 -0.38 2.49
CA PHE A 42 23.71 -0.31 2.68
C PHE A 42 23.07 -1.69 2.86
N ASP A 43 21.88 -1.69 3.44
CA ASP A 43 21.00 -2.82 3.67
C ASP A 43 19.89 -2.89 2.62
N ILE A 44 19.62 -4.08 2.11
CA ILE A 44 18.46 -4.34 1.26
C ILE A 44 17.53 -5.29 2.01
N ALA A 45 16.41 -4.75 2.48
CA ALA A 45 15.36 -5.50 3.15
C ALA A 45 14.44 -6.16 2.12
N ARG A 46 14.24 -7.48 2.21
CA ARG A 46 13.33 -8.24 1.35
C ARG A 46 12.34 -9.03 2.18
N ILE A 47 11.08 -9.01 1.78
CA ILE A 47 10.02 -9.86 2.32
C ILE A 47 9.51 -10.78 1.22
N LYS A 48 9.38 -12.08 1.52
CA LYS A 48 8.86 -13.06 0.56
C LYS A 48 7.50 -12.62 0.00
N GLY A 49 7.38 -12.61 -1.33
CA GLY A 49 6.15 -12.23 -2.02
C GLY A 49 5.93 -10.72 -2.19
N CYS A 50 6.89 -9.90 -1.78
CA CYS A 50 6.97 -8.47 -2.08
C CYS A 50 7.98 -8.21 -3.21
N LEU A 51 7.80 -7.10 -3.92
CA LEU A 51 8.78 -6.56 -4.86
C LEU A 51 9.45 -5.33 -4.24
N LEU A 52 10.72 -5.09 -4.56
CA LEU A 52 11.39 -3.88 -4.13
C LEU A 52 10.93 -2.71 -4.98
N ASP A 53 10.54 -1.62 -4.33
CA ASP A 53 10.04 -0.41 -4.97
C ASP A 53 10.40 0.81 -4.12
N GLY A 54 10.48 1.98 -4.74
CA GLY A 54 10.88 3.21 -4.08
C GLY A 54 11.07 4.35 -5.07
N LYS A 55 10.94 5.58 -4.57
CA LYS A 55 11.25 6.78 -5.36
C LYS A 55 12.77 7.00 -5.37
N PRO A 56 13.38 7.41 -6.49
CA PRO A 56 14.82 7.65 -6.56
C PRO A 56 15.35 8.49 -5.40
N GLY A 57 16.44 8.04 -4.78
CA GLY A 57 17.07 8.65 -3.62
C GLY A 57 16.41 8.38 -2.27
N LYS A 58 15.22 7.78 -2.22
CA LYS A 58 14.54 7.38 -0.97
C LYS A 58 14.80 5.89 -0.65
N PRO A 59 14.59 5.43 0.59
CA PRO A 59 14.75 4.02 0.95
C PRO A 59 14.02 3.08 -0.01
N LEU A 60 14.74 2.09 -0.53
CA LEU A 60 14.18 1.00 -1.31
C LEU A 60 13.50 0.00 -0.37
N LEU A 61 12.19 -0.17 -0.51
CA LEU A 61 11.38 -0.92 0.43
C LEU A 61 10.65 -2.08 -0.25
N PRO A 62 10.44 -3.21 0.44
CA PRO A 62 9.57 -4.26 -0.04
C PRO A 62 8.13 -3.75 -0.06
N CYS A 63 7.46 -3.87 -1.20
CA CYS A 63 6.08 -3.47 -1.43
C CYS A 63 5.26 -4.67 -1.93
N LYS A 64 4.03 -4.80 -1.43
CA LYS A 64 3.05 -5.79 -1.89
C LYS A 64 1.96 -5.09 -2.69
N ARG A 65 1.73 -5.57 -3.92
CA ARG A 65 0.56 -5.16 -4.71
C ARG A 65 -0.63 -6.07 -4.37
N ILE A 66 -1.77 -5.47 -4.05
CA ILE A 66 -3.06 -6.15 -3.87
C ILE A 66 -4.07 -5.57 -4.84
N GLU A 67 -4.90 -6.42 -5.42
CA GLU A 67 -5.91 -6.01 -6.39
C GLU A 67 -7.29 -6.44 -5.90
N ILE A 68 -8.18 -5.47 -5.79
CA ILE A 68 -9.54 -5.66 -5.29
C ILE A 68 -10.50 -5.50 -6.45
N LEU A 69 -11.23 -6.58 -6.75
CA LEU A 69 -12.33 -6.57 -7.69
C LEU A 69 -13.55 -5.89 -7.07
N ILE A 70 -14.04 -4.84 -7.72
CA ILE A 70 -15.28 -4.16 -7.34
C ILE A 70 -16.44 -4.82 -8.10
N PRO A 71 -17.46 -5.34 -7.39
CA PRO A 71 -18.58 -6.01 -8.04
C PRO A 71 -19.28 -5.13 -9.09
N PRO A 72 -19.81 -5.72 -10.18
CA PRO A 72 -20.63 -4.98 -11.13
C PRO A 72 -21.83 -4.41 -10.37
N ASN A 73 -22.06 -3.10 -10.48
CA ASN A 73 -23.06 -2.30 -9.73
C ASN A 73 -22.61 -1.74 -8.38
N LYS A 74 -21.33 -1.81 -8.01
CA LYS A 74 -20.80 -1.11 -6.83
C LYS A 74 -19.74 -0.08 -7.21
N THR A 75 -19.66 0.97 -6.42
CA THR A 75 -18.61 1.98 -6.49
C THR A 75 -17.86 1.97 -5.15
N CYS A 76 -16.54 1.88 -5.20
CA CYS A 76 -15.72 2.09 -4.01
C CYS A 76 -15.74 3.59 -3.67
N LEU A 77 -16.33 3.93 -2.52
CA LEU A 77 -16.40 5.33 -2.07
C LEU A 77 -15.12 5.76 -1.34
N LYS A 78 -14.53 4.87 -0.54
CA LYS A 78 -13.37 5.13 0.31
C LYS A 78 -12.62 3.84 0.58
N ILE A 79 -11.29 3.94 0.64
CA ILE A 79 -10.42 2.93 1.22
C ILE A 79 -9.80 3.54 2.46
N GLU A 80 -9.89 2.82 3.57
CA GLU A 80 -9.42 3.30 4.87
C GLU A 80 -8.61 2.21 5.54
N VAL A 81 -7.45 2.62 6.06
CA VAL A 81 -6.63 1.78 6.93
C VAL A 81 -7.24 1.86 8.32
N ILE A 82 -7.92 0.79 8.73
CA ILE A 82 -8.61 0.74 10.02
C ILE A 82 -7.61 0.61 11.18
N ASN A 83 -6.54 -0.17 10.97
CA ASN A 83 -5.51 -0.38 11.98
C ASN A 83 -4.20 -0.85 11.33
N CYS A 84 -3.07 -0.43 11.88
CA CYS A 84 -1.75 -0.95 11.58
C CYS A 84 -1.03 -1.31 12.88
N ILE A 85 -0.50 -2.54 12.94
CA ILE A 85 0.27 -3.04 14.07
C ILE A 85 1.69 -3.26 13.58
N TYR A 86 2.64 -2.55 14.18
CA TYR A 86 4.06 -2.65 13.86
C TYR A 86 4.82 -3.28 15.02
N THR A 87 5.85 -4.05 14.67
CA THR A 87 6.82 -4.58 15.63
C THR A 87 8.16 -3.92 15.35
N PRO A 88 8.82 -3.29 16.34
CA PRO A 88 10.14 -2.72 16.15
C PRO A 88 11.16 -3.80 15.78
N LEU A 89 11.97 -3.54 14.75
CA LEU A 89 13.09 -4.41 14.38
C LEU A 89 14.34 -3.91 15.12
N SER A 90 14.98 -4.78 15.90
CA SER A 90 16.20 -4.45 16.62
C SER A 90 17.39 -4.36 15.66
N GLY A 91 18.17 -3.29 15.75
CA GLY A 91 19.42 -3.13 14.99
C GLY A 91 19.56 -1.73 14.40
N TYR A 92 20.65 -1.53 13.67
CA TYR A 92 20.90 -0.34 12.88
C TYR A 92 20.92 -0.74 11.41
N TYR A 93 19.98 -0.19 10.63
CA TYR A 93 19.84 -0.46 9.21
C TYR A 93 20.04 0.83 8.44
N LYS A 94 20.83 0.80 7.38
CA LYS A 94 20.93 1.91 6.42
C LYS A 94 20.39 1.42 5.09
N LEU A 95 19.10 1.57 4.85
CA LEU A 95 18.45 1.00 3.68
C LEU A 95 19.02 1.57 2.38
N TYR A 96 19.23 0.72 1.38
CA TYR A 96 19.73 1.13 0.07
C TYR A 96 18.76 2.14 -0.59
N PRO A 97 19.22 3.29 -1.10
CA PRO A 97 18.34 4.22 -1.76
C PRO A 97 17.95 3.69 -3.14
N ALA A 98 16.66 3.75 -3.48
CA ALA A 98 16.20 3.39 -4.81
C ALA A 98 16.92 4.23 -5.87
N GLN A 99 17.40 3.59 -6.94
CA GLN A 99 18.09 4.28 -8.03
C GLN A 99 17.13 4.55 -9.20
N PRO A 100 17.41 5.57 -10.03
CA PRO A 100 16.64 5.81 -11.25
C PRO A 100 16.57 4.56 -12.14
N PRO A 101 15.46 4.31 -12.84
CA PRO A 101 15.35 3.19 -13.76
C PRO A 101 16.35 3.36 -14.91
N VAL A 102 17.03 2.27 -15.28
CA VAL A 102 17.95 2.22 -16.42
C VAL A 102 17.25 1.61 -17.64
N PRO A 103 17.48 2.12 -18.86
CA PRO A 103 16.94 1.52 -20.07
C PRO A 103 17.39 0.06 -20.25
N LEU A 104 16.47 -0.80 -20.70
CA LEU A 104 16.78 -2.20 -21.00
C LEU A 104 17.53 -2.40 -22.32
N THR A 105 17.89 -1.31 -23.02
CA THR A 105 18.56 -1.35 -24.33
C THR A 105 20.00 -1.90 -24.26
N GLY A 106 20.53 -2.15 -23.06
CA GLY A 106 21.90 -2.64 -22.85
C GLY A 106 22.99 -1.60 -23.07
N ILE A 107 22.61 -0.36 -23.41
CA ILE A 107 23.53 0.76 -23.51
C ILE A 107 23.84 1.24 -22.08
N PRO A 108 25.11 1.27 -21.65
CA PRO A 108 25.46 1.78 -20.33
C PRO A 108 25.03 3.24 -20.22
N VAL A 109 24.05 3.51 -19.35
CA VAL A 109 23.70 4.87 -18.95
C VAL A 109 24.39 5.12 -17.62
N ASN A 110 25.37 6.01 -17.62
CA ASN A 110 25.95 6.50 -16.38
C ASN A 110 24.89 7.38 -15.69
N HIS A 111 24.35 6.92 -14.57
CA HIS A 111 23.51 7.74 -13.70
C HIS A 111 24.27 7.95 -12.40
N GLU A 112 24.23 9.18 -11.89
CA GLU A 112 24.76 9.46 -10.57
C GLU A 112 23.96 8.70 -9.52
N PHE A 113 24.67 8.22 -8.50
CA PHE A 113 24.05 7.56 -7.36
C PHE A 113 23.12 8.56 -6.65
N ALA A 114 21.83 8.25 -6.64
CA ALA A 114 20.82 9.09 -6.02
C ALA A 114 20.64 8.72 -4.54
N MET A 115 20.82 9.68 -3.64
CA MET A 115 20.49 9.55 -2.22
C MET A 115 19.96 10.88 -1.67
N ASN A 116 18.80 10.83 -1.00
CA ASN A 116 18.20 11.98 -0.36
C ASN A 116 18.75 12.13 1.06
N GLU A 117 19.88 12.83 1.20
CA GLU A 117 20.55 13.01 2.49
C GLU A 117 19.65 13.61 3.58
N ALA A 118 18.74 14.52 3.20
CA ALA A 118 17.80 15.13 4.15
C ALA A 118 16.81 14.11 4.74
N LEU A 119 16.38 13.12 3.95
CA LEU A 119 15.53 12.02 4.44
C LEU A 119 16.33 11.07 5.33
N TYR A 120 17.54 10.68 4.91
CA TYR A 120 18.37 9.74 5.66
C TYR A 120 18.94 10.28 6.96
N SER A 121 19.06 11.60 7.08
CA SER A 121 19.43 12.29 8.32
C SER A 121 18.23 12.69 9.18
N SER A 122 17.01 12.47 8.69
CA SER A 122 15.78 12.77 9.43
C SER A 122 15.42 11.64 10.40
N SER A 123 14.75 12.00 11.49
CA SER A 123 14.07 11.06 12.38
C SER A 123 12.61 10.79 11.99
N ASN A 124 12.16 11.32 10.84
CA ASN A 124 10.80 11.13 10.36
C ASN A 124 10.65 9.77 9.71
N GLN A 125 9.52 9.11 10.01
CA GLN A 125 9.16 7.83 9.41
C GLN A 125 8.96 7.94 7.89
N TYR A 126 9.44 6.93 7.16
CA TYR A 126 9.21 6.77 5.72
C TYR A 126 8.79 5.34 5.37
N PRO A 127 7.71 5.13 4.59
CA PRO A 127 6.78 6.14 4.08
C PRO A 127 5.84 6.68 5.16
N GLU A 128 5.20 7.82 4.91
CA GLU A 128 4.18 8.40 5.81
C GLU A 128 2.93 7.52 5.93
N THR A 129 2.58 6.81 4.86
CA THR A 129 1.47 5.86 4.83
C THR A 129 1.95 4.52 4.30
N CYS A 130 1.49 3.43 4.94
CA CYS A 130 1.84 2.08 4.53
C CYS A 130 0.91 1.51 3.44
N VAL A 131 -0.20 2.18 3.12
CA VAL A 131 -1.13 1.78 2.07
C VAL A 131 -1.40 2.96 1.14
N GLU A 132 -1.22 2.74 -0.16
CA GLU A 132 -1.49 3.72 -1.21
C GLU A 132 -2.39 3.10 -2.29
N ILE A 133 -3.37 3.84 -2.79
CA ILE A 133 -4.06 3.48 -4.04
C ILE A 133 -3.13 3.85 -5.19
N ILE A 134 -2.72 2.88 -5.99
CA ILE A 134 -1.76 3.09 -7.08
C ILE A 134 -2.40 3.00 -8.46
N GLU A 135 -3.59 2.41 -8.57
CA GLU A 135 -4.28 2.30 -9.86
C GLU A 135 -5.77 2.03 -9.67
N GLU A 136 -6.60 2.61 -10.54
CA GLU A 136 -7.97 2.17 -10.79
C GLU A 136 -8.12 1.85 -12.27
N ARG A 137 -8.63 0.65 -12.59
CA ARG A 137 -8.78 0.21 -13.98
C ARG A 137 -10.04 -0.59 -14.21
N ASN A 138 -10.47 -0.67 -15.46
CA ASN A 138 -11.54 -1.56 -15.90
C ASN A 138 -10.96 -2.64 -16.81
N ILE A 139 -11.09 -3.91 -16.42
CA ILE A 139 -10.65 -5.06 -17.21
C ILE A 139 -11.85 -5.93 -17.52
N ALA A 140 -12.16 -6.14 -18.80
CA ALA A 140 -13.26 -6.98 -19.27
C ALA A 140 -14.61 -6.66 -18.57
N GLY A 141 -14.92 -5.37 -18.42
CA GLY A 141 -16.15 -4.90 -17.75
C GLY A 141 -16.11 -4.91 -16.22
N ASN A 142 -14.99 -5.30 -15.61
CA ASN A 142 -14.81 -5.35 -14.16
C ASN A 142 -13.94 -4.20 -13.67
N LYS A 143 -14.41 -3.45 -12.67
CA LYS A 143 -13.61 -2.41 -12.02
C LYS A 143 -12.65 -3.04 -11.00
N ILE A 144 -11.37 -2.71 -11.08
CA ILE A 144 -10.31 -3.20 -10.20
C ILE A 144 -9.57 -2.00 -9.60
N ILE A 145 -9.36 -2.05 -8.29
CA ILE A 145 -8.53 -1.09 -7.57
C ILE A 145 -7.26 -1.79 -7.12
N ALA A 146 -6.10 -1.23 -7.46
CA ALA A 146 -4.81 -1.74 -7.01
C ALA A 146 -4.26 -0.89 -5.86
N LEU A 147 -3.85 -1.59 -4.81
CA LEU A 147 -3.22 -1.04 -3.63
C LEU A 147 -1.74 -1.44 -3.60
N ARG A 148 -0.88 -0.51 -3.19
CA ARG A 148 0.48 -0.80 -2.72
C ARG A 148 0.44 -0.84 -1.20
N ILE A 149 0.99 -1.90 -0.62
CA ILE A 149 1.21 -2.03 0.82
C ILE A 149 2.70 -2.11 1.08
N THR A 150 3.22 -1.19 1.88
CA THR A 150 4.62 -1.13 2.30
C THR A 150 4.73 -1.60 3.76
N PRO A 151 5.06 -2.88 4.01
CA PRO A 151 5.12 -3.47 5.35
C PRO A 151 6.23 -2.93 6.26
N LEU A 152 7.25 -2.26 5.71
CA LEU A 152 8.37 -1.70 6.47
C LEU A 152 8.30 -0.18 6.50
N ILE A 153 8.55 0.37 7.68
CA ILE A 153 8.72 1.80 7.92
C ILE A 153 10.18 2.00 8.37
N TYR A 154 10.86 2.92 7.70
CA TYR A 154 12.23 3.34 7.99
C TYR A 154 12.23 4.61 8.84
#